data_AF-A0A0D3LH86-F1
#
_entry.id   AF-A0A0D3LH86-F1
#
_cell.length_a   1.000
_cell.length_b   1.000
_cell.length_c   1.000
_cell.angle_alpha   90.00
_cell.angle_beta   90.00
_cell.angle_gamma   90.00
#
_symmetry.space_group_name_H-M   'P 1'
#
loop_
_entity.id
_entity.type
_entity.pdbx_description
1 polymer ?
#
loop_
_entity_poly.entity_id
_entity_poly.type
_entity_poly.pdbx_seq_one_letter_code
_entity_poly.pdbx_strand_id
1 'polypeptide(L)'
;MSAKQLRLRELSEQEFEIYTRIYTSPGSAAELNRLLQQQGIFEHYRQIHAEYVALCSFKTERGVRNEALKRAVFLGWYSELEPASFTGLADLWEDKITEAYFALNRVIDKGWVSEELGWMLAHYARWEWIILQHTENRIHAVTGWIKSINPDTAILPPGTLPRGVMDNRGLMGLYFKEMGVEQAQ
;
A
#
# COMPACT_ATOMS: atom_id res chain seq x y z
N MET A 1 -1.26 -9.15 -21.93
CA MET A 1 -1.00 -8.18 -20.84
C MET A 1 -0.31 -6.96 -21.43
N SER A 2 -0.71 -5.75 -21.01
CA SER A 2 -0.01 -4.52 -21.38
C SER A 2 1.33 -4.40 -20.64
N ALA A 3 2.28 -3.63 -21.17
CA ALA A 3 3.59 -3.41 -20.54
C ALA A 3 3.46 -2.89 -19.08
N LYS A 4 2.43 -2.07 -18.82
CA LYS A 4 2.17 -1.55 -17.46
C LYS A 4 1.58 -2.61 -16.52
N GLN A 5 0.77 -3.54 -17.04
CA GLN A 5 0.30 -4.69 -16.25
C GLN A 5 1.45 -5.63 -15.90
N LEU A 6 2.37 -5.86 -16.84
CA LEU A 6 3.60 -6.61 -16.56
C LEU A 6 4.42 -5.92 -15.48
N ARG A 7 4.56 -4.59 -15.56
CA ARG A 7 5.29 -3.84 -14.53
C ARG A 7 4.67 -3.96 -13.14
N LEU A 8 3.35 -3.90 -12.99
CA LEU A 8 2.68 -4.14 -11.71
C LEU A 8 3.02 -5.51 -11.11
N ARG A 9 3.14 -6.53 -11.96
CA ARG A 9 3.49 -7.89 -11.55
C ARG A 9 4.96 -7.98 -11.13
N GLU A 10 5.87 -7.39 -11.91
CA GLU A 10 7.30 -7.37 -11.57
C GLU A 10 7.55 -6.65 -10.23
N LEU A 11 6.82 -5.57 -9.94
CA LEU A 11 6.93 -4.87 -8.67
C LEU A 11 6.43 -5.73 -7.50
N SER A 12 5.31 -6.44 -7.65
CA SER A 12 4.82 -7.32 -6.57
C SER A 12 5.69 -8.56 -6.36
N GLU A 13 6.31 -9.08 -7.41
CA GLU A 13 7.30 -10.16 -7.31
C GLU A 13 8.53 -9.70 -6.52
N GLN A 14 9.04 -8.49 -6.78
CA GLN A 14 10.14 -7.90 -6.00
C GLN A 14 9.77 -7.72 -4.52
N GLU A 15 8.57 -7.21 -4.22
CA GLU A 15 8.10 -7.10 -2.82
C GLU A 15 8.09 -8.47 -2.12
N PHE A 16 7.62 -9.51 -2.82
CA PHE A 16 7.56 -10.86 -2.28
C PHE A 16 8.94 -11.47 -2.03
N GLU A 17 9.90 -11.23 -2.94
CA GLU A 17 11.29 -11.65 -2.76
C GLU A 17 11.92 -11.00 -1.52
N ILE A 18 11.69 -9.70 -1.33
CA ILE A 18 12.16 -8.97 -0.15
C ILE A 18 11.51 -9.53 1.13
N TYR A 19 10.19 -9.69 1.15
CA TYR A 19 9.46 -10.23 2.30
C TYR A 19 9.97 -11.63 2.68
N THR A 20 10.13 -12.52 1.69
CA THR A 20 10.62 -13.90 1.91
C THR A 20 12.02 -13.90 2.52
N ARG A 21 12.89 -13.00 2.05
CA ARG A 21 14.24 -12.86 2.59
C ARG A 21 14.23 -12.39 4.05
N ILE A 22 13.36 -11.45 4.39
CA ILE A 22 13.23 -10.95 5.77
C ILE A 22 12.70 -12.03 6.69
N TYR A 23 11.61 -12.69 6.29
CA TYR A 23 10.94 -13.72 7.09
C TYR A 23 11.86 -14.91 7.42
N THR A 24 12.80 -15.23 6.53
CA THR A 24 13.76 -16.33 6.70
C THR A 24 15.07 -15.91 7.35
N SER A 25 15.30 -14.61 7.57
CA SER A 25 16.54 -14.10 8.17
C SER A 25 16.47 -14.21 9.70
N PRO A 26 17.40 -14.95 10.34
CA PRO A 26 17.46 -15.00 11.79
C PRO A 26 18.09 -13.71 12.34
N GLY A 27 17.66 -13.28 13.51
CA GLY A 27 18.27 -12.15 14.22
C GLY A 27 17.25 -11.34 15.01
N SER A 28 17.76 -10.46 15.87
CA SER A 28 16.97 -9.43 16.52
C SER A 28 16.53 -8.36 15.51
N ALA A 29 15.49 -7.60 15.86
CA ALA A 29 15.01 -6.49 15.03
C ALA A 29 16.11 -5.48 14.67
N ALA A 30 17.04 -5.19 15.60
CA ALA A 30 18.14 -4.27 15.36
C ALA A 30 19.23 -4.84 14.43
N GLU A 31 19.45 -6.16 14.44
CA GLU A 31 20.34 -6.84 13.50
C GLU A 31 19.74 -6.87 12.10
N LEU A 32 18.46 -7.23 12.00
CA LEU A 32 17.72 -7.22 10.75
C LEU A 32 17.70 -5.82 10.14
N ASN A 33 17.37 -4.79 10.90
CA ASN A 33 17.34 -3.42 10.39
C ASN A 33 18.69 -3.00 9.76
N ARG A 34 19.81 -3.26 10.46
CA ARG A 34 21.17 -2.99 9.92
C ARG A 34 21.47 -3.81 8.67
N LEU A 35 21.08 -5.09 8.65
CA LEU A 35 21.26 -5.96 7.51
C LEU A 35 20.50 -5.46 6.27
N LEU A 36 19.24 -5.05 6.45
CA LEU A 36 18.38 -4.54 5.38
C LEU A 36 18.91 -3.22 4.81
N GLN A 37 19.39 -2.33 5.68
CA GLN A 37 20.08 -1.11 5.25
C GLN A 37 21.33 -1.43 4.42
N GLN A 38 22.19 -2.33 4.89
CA GLN A 38 23.44 -2.71 4.20
C GLN A 38 23.18 -3.39 2.85
N GLN A 39 22.08 -4.13 2.74
CA GLN A 39 21.67 -4.80 1.50
C GLN A 39 20.94 -3.87 0.53
N GLY A 40 20.71 -2.60 0.91
CA GLY A 40 20.01 -1.64 0.07
C GLY A 40 18.51 -1.88 -0.04
N ILE A 41 17.91 -2.68 0.86
CA ILE A 41 16.49 -3.05 0.79
C ILE A 41 15.58 -1.82 0.91
N PHE A 42 15.94 -0.84 1.75
CA PHE A 42 15.14 0.37 1.93
C PHE A 42 15.18 1.26 0.68
N GLU A 43 16.32 1.32 -0.01
CA GLU A 43 16.42 1.99 -1.31
C GLU A 43 15.60 1.26 -2.37
N HIS A 44 15.64 -0.07 -2.38
CA HIS A 44 14.83 -0.87 -3.31
C HIS A 44 13.33 -0.63 -3.10
N TYR A 45 12.85 -0.61 -1.85
CA TYR A 45 11.45 -0.32 -1.56
C TYR A 45 11.04 1.11 -1.91
N ARG A 46 11.92 2.10 -1.71
CA ARG A 46 11.71 3.47 -2.20
C ARG A 46 11.46 3.51 -3.69
N GLN A 47 12.24 2.77 -4.46
CA GLN A 47 12.10 2.67 -5.92
C GLN A 47 10.78 1.97 -6.30
N ILE A 48 10.45 0.84 -5.66
CA ILE A 48 9.18 0.13 -5.86
C ILE A 48 7.99 1.07 -5.63
N HIS A 49 7.99 1.80 -4.52
CA HIS A 49 6.94 2.76 -4.19
C HIS A 49 6.85 3.87 -5.24
N ALA A 50 7.96 4.49 -5.61
CA ALA A 50 7.99 5.54 -6.63
C ALA A 50 7.44 5.07 -7.98
N GLU A 51 7.67 3.81 -8.34
CA GLU A 51 7.14 3.23 -9.57
C GLU A 51 5.63 2.97 -9.52
N TYR A 52 5.11 2.51 -8.38
CA TYR A 52 3.66 2.48 -8.19
C TYR A 52 3.04 3.87 -8.30
N VAL A 53 3.68 4.88 -7.71
CA VAL A 53 3.24 6.28 -7.83
C VAL A 53 3.24 6.75 -9.28
N ALA A 54 4.29 6.46 -10.05
CA ALA A 54 4.34 6.80 -11.48
C ALA A 54 3.20 6.15 -12.29
N LEU A 55 2.82 4.91 -11.94
CA LEU A 55 1.70 4.21 -12.57
C LEU A 55 0.32 4.81 -12.21
N CYS A 56 0.22 5.61 -11.15
CA CYS A 56 -1.01 6.32 -10.76
C CYS A 56 -1.42 7.45 -11.73
N SER A 57 -0.60 7.76 -12.74
CA SER A 57 -0.91 8.77 -13.75
C SER A 57 -2.27 8.55 -14.44
N PHE A 58 -3.03 9.63 -14.66
CA PHE A 58 -4.30 9.57 -15.40
C PHE A 58 -4.14 9.19 -16.88
N LYS A 59 -2.91 9.22 -17.42
CA LYS A 59 -2.57 8.70 -18.75
C LYS A 59 -2.46 7.17 -18.76
N THR A 60 -2.48 6.52 -17.59
CA THR A 60 -2.47 5.07 -17.46
C THR A 60 -3.88 4.51 -17.53
N GLU A 61 -3.99 3.33 -18.14
CA GLU A 61 -5.22 2.53 -18.19
C GLU A 61 -5.88 2.45 -16.80
N ARG A 62 -7.20 2.61 -16.73
CA ARG A 62 -7.94 2.71 -15.46
C ARG A 62 -7.66 1.56 -14.51
N GLY A 63 -7.65 0.31 -15.00
CA GLY A 63 -7.39 -0.86 -14.16
C GLY A 63 -6.00 -0.80 -13.52
N VAL A 64 -4.96 -0.60 -14.34
CA VAL A 64 -3.56 -0.46 -13.87
C VAL A 64 -3.42 0.70 -12.89
N ARG A 65 -3.99 1.87 -13.20
CA ARG A 65 -3.93 3.04 -12.34
C ARG A 65 -4.55 2.78 -10.97
N ASN A 66 -5.71 2.12 -10.94
CA ASN A 66 -6.42 1.82 -9.70
C ASN A 66 -5.65 0.81 -8.84
N GLU A 67 -5.06 -0.23 -9.45
CA GLU A 67 -4.20 -1.18 -8.73
C GLU A 67 -2.93 -0.52 -8.20
N ALA A 68 -2.27 0.30 -9.02
CA ALA A 68 -1.08 1.04 -8.61
C ALA A 68 -1.36 1.97 -7.43
N LEU A 69 -2.50 2.68 -7.46
CA LEU A 69 -2.89 3.60 -6.39
C LEU A 69 -3.12 2.86 -5.07
N LYS A 70 -3.85 1.74 -5.10
CA LYS A 70 -4.08 0.91 -3.91
C LYS A 70 -2.76 0.48 -3.27
N ARG A 71 -1.81 0.02 -4.09
CA ARG A 71 -0.49 -0.43 -3.63
C ARG A 71 0.37 0.73 -3.12
N ALA A 72 0.41 1.86 -3.83
CA ALA A 72 1.15 3.04 -3.41
C ALA A 72 0.66 3.56 -2.04
N VAL A 73 -0.67 3.72 -1.89
CA VAL A 73 -1.27 4.16 -0.61
C VAL A 73 -1.03 3.13 0.49
N PHE A 74 -1.15 1.83 0.19
CA PHE A 74 -0.84 0.78 1.16
C PHE A 74 0.61 0.88 1.64
N LEU A 75 1.60 0.98 0.74
CA LEU A 75 3.01 1.01 1.14
C LEU A 75 3.33 2.25 1.98
N GLY A 76 2.81 3.43 1.61
CA GLY A 76 2.99 4.66 2.37
C GLY A 76 2.34 4.60 3.76
N TRP A 77 1.18 3.96 3.89
CA TRP A 77 0.53 3.76 5.18
C TRP A 77 1.25 2.69 6.03
N TYR A 78 1.64 1.58 5.40
CA TYR A 78 2.21 0.43 6.08
C TYR A 78 3.65 0.66 6.55
N SER A 79 4.41 1.54 5.88
CA SER A 79 5.75 1.94 6.33
C SER A 79 5.75 2.69 7.65
N GLU A 80 4.63 3.35 8.00
CA GLU A 80 4.47 4.06 9.28
C GLU A 80 3.85 3.17 10.36
N LEU A 81 3.12 2.12 9.95
CA LEU A 81 2.44 1.23 10.87
C LEU A 81 3.37 0.14 11.44
N GLU A 82 4.17 -0.48 10.57
CA GLU A 82 4.94 -1.67 10.93
C GLU A 82 6.45 -1.42 10.90
N PRO A 83 7.20 -1.89 11.92
CA PRO A 83 8.65 -1.73 11.94
C PRO A 83 9.33 -2.37 10.71
N ALA A 84 10.27 -1.63 10.13
CA ALA A 84 11.04 -2.06 8.95
C ALA A 84 11.78 -3.40 9.12
N SER A 85 12.08 -3.82 10.35
CA SER A 85 12.67 -5.13 10.63
C SER A 85 11.79 -6.31 10.22
N PHE A 86 10.49 -6.10 10.07
CA PHE A 86 9.52 -7.14 9.68
C PHE A 86 9.08 -7.03 8.22
N THR A 87 9.16 -5.83 7.63
CA THR A 87 8.58 -5.54 6.31
C THR A 87 9.63 -5.15 5.27
N GLY A 88 10.77 -4.60 5.70
CA GLY A 88 11.76 -3.98 4.82
C GLY A 88 11.36 -2.59 4.34
N LEU A 89 10.17 -2.12 4.70
CA LEU A 89 9.69 -0.78 4.37
C LEU A 89 10.22 0.22 5.39
N ALA A 90 11.09 1.11 4.93
CA ALA A 90 11.56 2.26 5.69
C ALA A 90 11.84 3.42 4.74
N ASP A 91 11.75 4.63 5.29
CA ASP A 91 12.24 5.87 4.69
C ASP A 91 11.75 6.10 3.25
N LEU A 92 10.48 5.79 2.97
CA LEU A 92 9.88 6.07 1.66
C LEU A 92 10.03 7.57 1.34
N TRP A 93 10.24 7.90 0.06
CA TRP A 93 10.42 9.30 -0.32
C TRP A 93 9.14 10.10 -0.09
N GLU A 94 9.22 11.12 0.75
CA GLU A 94 8.09 11.95 1.19
C GLU A 94 7.35 12.63 0.02
N ASP A 95 8.07 13.06 -1.02
CA ASP A 95 7.48 13.63 -2.23
C ASP A 95 6.62 12.61 -2.98
N LYS A 96 7.01 11.33 -2.98
CA LYS A 96 6.25 10.23 -3.58
C LYS A 96 5.03 9.85 -2.75
N ILE A 97 5.14 9.86 -1.42
CA ILE A 97 3.98 9.64 -0.53
C ILE A 97 2.94 10.74 -0.79
N THR A 98 3.40 12.00 -0.81
CA THR A 98 2.55 13.15 -1.12
C THR A 98 1.90 13.03 -2.51
N GLU A 99 2.65 12.62 -3.54
CA GLU A 99 2.13 12.40 -4.89
C GLU A 99 1.06 11.29 -4.94
N ALA A 100 1.24 10.20 -4.19
CA ALA A 100 0.24 9.14 -4.04
C ALA A 100 -1.07 9.69 -3.45
N TYR A 101 -0.99 10.49 -2.38
CA TYR A 101 -2.17 11.09 -1.77
C TYR A 101 -2.84 12.15 -2.65
N PHE A 102 -2.09 12.87 -3.48
CA PHE A 102 -2.68 13.73 -4.52
C PHE A 102 -3.45 12.92 -5.57
N ALA A 103 -2.91 11.77 -5.99
CA ALA A 103 -3.62 10.88 -6.90
C ALA A 103 -4.90 10.32 -6.26
N LEU A 104 -4.82 9.90 -4.99
CA LEU A 104 -5.98 9.45 -4.21
C LEU A 104 -7.06 10.53 -4.10
N ASN A 105 -6.67 11.75 -3.76
CA ASN A 105 -7.61 12.86 -3.64
C ASN A 105 -8.36 13.12 -4.94
N ARG A 106 -7.69 13.07 -6.09
CA ARG A 106 -8.36 13.22 -7.39
C ARG A 106 -9.33 12.08 -7.69
N VAL A 107 -9.07 10.86 -7.21
CA VAL A 107 -9.99 9.73 -7.34
C VAL A 107 -11.22 9.93 -6.46
N ILE A 108 -11.03 10.41 -5.22
CA ILE A 108 -12.12 10.72 -4.28
C ILE A 108 -12.99 11.87 -4.81
N ASP A 109 -12.37 12.98 -5.20
CA ASP A 109 -13.03 14.19 -5.71
C ASP A 109 -13.90 13.90 -6.95
N LYS A 110 -13.47 12.96 -7.80
CA LYS A 110 -14.22 12.52 -8.98
C LYS A 110 -15.28 11.46 -8.70
N GLY A 111 -15.41 10.97 -7.47
CA GLY A 111 -16.30 9.86 -7.13
C GLY A 111 -15.90 8.53 -7.80
N TRP A 112 -14.59 8.32 -8.04
CA TRP A 112 -14.06 7.14 -8.74
C TRP A 112 -13.51 6.06 -7.81
N VAL A 113 -13.74 6.21 -6.51
CA VAL A 113 -13.35 5.24 -5.48
C VAL A 113 -14.03 3.91 -5.77
N SER A 114 -13.25 2.85 -5.98
CA SER A 114 -13.80 1.50 -6.07
C SER A 114 -14.23 1.02 -4.70
N GLU A 115 -15.17 0.07 -4.65
CA GLU A 115 -15.56 -0.59 -3.40
C GLU A 115 -14.35 -1.11 -2.64
N GLU A 116 -13.40 -1.73 -3.35
CA GLU A 116 -12.16 -2.25 -2.75
C GLU A 116 -11.33 -1.16 -2.06
N LEU A 117 -11.10 -0.04 -2.76
CA LEU A 117 -10.36 1.08 -2.20
C LEU A 117 -11.13 1.71 -1.03
N GLY A 118 -12.46 1.74 -1.10
CA GLY A 118 -13.32 2.25 -0.04
C GLY A 118 -13.12 1.50 1.28
N TRP A 119 -13.22 0.17 1.28
CA TRP A 119 -13.01 -0.57 2.53
C TRP A 119 -11.54 -0.55 2.99
N MET A 120 -10.57 -0.51 2.08
CA MET A 120 -9.15 -0.38 2.44
C MET A 120 -8.88 0.91 3.21
N LEU A 121 -9.35 2.04 2.68
CA LEU A 121 -9.13 3.33 3.32
C LEU A 121 -9.94 3.46 4.63
N ALA A 122 -11.11 2.82 4.72
CA ALA A 122 -11.86 2.73 5.96
C ALA A 122 -11.07 1.97 7.04
N HIS A 123 -10.41 0.88 6.66
CA HIS A 123 -9.49 0.15 7.54
C HIS A 123 -8.28 1.00 7.96
N TYR A 124 -7.69 1.77 7.04
CA TYR A 124 -6.55 2.64 7.35
C TYR A 124 -6.91 3.80 8.29
N ALA A 125 -8.15 4.30 8.25
CA ALA A 125 -8.62 5.39 9.10
C ALA A 125 -8.60 5.05 10.61
N ARG A 126 -8.47 3.77 10.98
CA ARG A 126 -8.17 3.38 12.38
C ARG A 126 -6.87 3.98 12.92
N TRP A 127 -5.94 4.29 12.02
CA TRP A 127 -4.71 5.03 12.28
C TRP A 127 -4.69 6.30 11.41
N GLU A 128 -5.78 7.07 11.42
CA GLU A 128 -5.96 8.23 10.54
C GLU A 128 -4.79 9.22 10.58
N TRP A 129 -4.09 9.34 11.70
CA TRP A 129 -2.93 10.22 11.87
C TRP A 129 -1.82 9.93 10.84
N ILE A 130 -1.66 8.67 10.40
CA ILE A 130 -0.69 8.27 9.36
C ILE A 130 -1.01 8.93 8.03
N ILE A 131 -2.29 9.07 7.67
CA ILE A 131 -2.71 9.71 6.43
C ILE A 131 -2.77 11.23 6.62
N LEU A 132 -3.35 11.68 7.73
CA LEU A 132 -3.59 13.11 8.00
C LEU A 132 -2.31 13.94 8.06
N GLN A 133 -1.19 13.38 8.52
CA GLN A 133 0.10 14.09 8.51
C GLN A 133 0.55 14.53 7.10
N HIS A 134 0.12 13.81 6.04
CA HIS A 134 0.45 14.17 4.65
C HIS A 134 -0.67 14.97 3.96
N THR A 135 -1.91 14.88 4.43
CA THR A 135 -3.07 15.43 3.72
C THR A 135 -3.69 16.67 4.36
N GLU A 136 -3.60 16.80 5.68
CA GLU A 136 -4.26 17.87 6.41
C GLU A 136 -3.74 19.25 5.96
N ASN A 137 -4.66 20.19 5.73
CA ASN A 137 -4.41 21.53 5.19
C ASN A 137 -3.77 21.57 3.77
N ARG A 138 -3.60 20.42 3.11
CA ARG A 138 -2.99 20.33 1.77
C ARG A 138 -3.94 19.74 0.73
N ILE A 139 -4.75 18.77 1.13
CA ILE A 139 -5.49 17.91 0.21
C ILE A 139 -6.89 17.62 0.78
N HIS A 140 -7.91 18.38 0.34
CA HIS A 140 -9.21 18.45 1.02
C HIS A 140 -10.10 17.21 0.90
N ALA A 141 -10.25 16.61 -0.28
CA ALA A 141 -11.22 15.52 -0.47
C ALA A 141 -10.78 14.27 0.29
N VAL A 142 -9.50 13.89 0.23
CA VAL A 142 -8.98 12.77 1.03
C VAL A 142 -9.07 13.05 2.54
N THR A 143 -8.73 14.26 2.99
CA THR A 143 -8.82 14.65 4.41
C THR A 143 -10.27 14.55 4.90
N GLY A 144 -11.21 15.12 4.15
CA GLY A 144 -12.63 15.06 4.49
C GLY A 144 -13.16 13.62 4.50
N TRP A 145 -12.73 12.80 3.55
CA TRP A 145 -13.15 11.41 3.46
C TRP A 145 -12.64 10.58 4.65
N ILE A 146 -11.36 10.69 5.01
CA ILE A 146 -10.79 10.00 6.19
C ILE A 146 -11.50 10.43 7.47
N LYS A 147 -11.66 11.74 7.69
CA LYS A 147 -12.37 12.26 8.88
C LYS A 147 -13.86 11.92 8.95
N SER A 148 -14.47 11.53 7.82
CA SER A 148 -15.88 11.13 7.78
C SER A 148 -16.11 9.66 8.15
N ILE A 149 -15.05 8.86 8.18
CA ILE A 149 -15.14 7.44 8.51
C ILE A 149 -15.26 7.27 10.01
N ASN A 150 -16.22 6.45 10.42
CA ASN A 150 -16.21 5.89 11.77
C ASN A 150 -15.35 4.60 11.75
N PRO A 151 -14.15 4.60 12.37
CA PRO A 151 -13.27 3.43 12.36
C PRO A 151 -13.87 2.23 13.11
N ASP A 152 -14.79 2.44 14.04
CA ASP A 152 -15.45 1.37 14.79
C ASP A 152 -16.45 0.58 13.93
N THR A 153 -16.92 1.18 12.83
CA THR A 153 -17.82 0.52 11.88
C THR A 153 -17.12 0.13 10.58
N ALA A 154 -15.84 0.48 10.43
CA ALA A 154 -15.01 0.12 9.30
C ALA A 154 -14.54 -1.35 9.42
N ILE A 155 -15.40 -2.26 9.04
CA ILE A 155 -15.11 -3.69 9.05
C ILE A 155 -14.52 -4.07 7.69
N LEU A 156 -13.32 -4.64 7.68
CA LEU A 156 -12.80 -5.38 6.52
C LEU A 156 -13.84 -6.41 6.08
N PRO A 157 -13.85 -6.87 4.82
CA PRO A 157 -14.86 -7.81 4.37
C PRO A 157 -14.40 -9.28 4.61
N PRO A 158 -14.59 -9.90 5.80
CA PRO A 158 -13.99 -11.19 6.12
C PRO A 158 -14.60 -12.30 5.27
N GLY A 159 -13.74 -13.09 4.63
CA GLY A 159 -14.18 -14.27 3.88
C GLY A 159 -15.13 -14.00 2.71
N THR A 160 -15.24 -12.76 2.23
CA THR A 160 -16.19 -12.42 1.15
C THR A 160 -15.53 -12.45 -0.22
N LEU A 161 -14.23 -12.16 -0.30
CA LEU A 161 -13.53 -12.11 -1.57
C LEU A 161 -13.23 -13.53 -2.07
N PRO A 162 -13.39 -13.79 -3.39
CA PRO A 162 -12.93 -15.03 -3.98
C PRO A 162 -11.47 -15.31 -3.64
N ARG A 163 -11.16 -16.59 -3.44
CA ARG A 163 -9.79 -17.04 -3.19
C ARG A 163 -8.85 -16.58 -4.32
N GLY A 164 -7.66 -16.11 -3.93
CA GLY A 164 -6.60 -15.73 -4.86
C GLY A 164 -6.74 -14.33 -5.47
N VAL A 165 -7.75 -13.54 -5.07
CA VAL A 165 -7.90 -12.15 -5.52
C VAL A 165 -6.73 -11.27 -5.05
N MET A 166 -6.15 -11.59 -3.90
CA MET A 166 -4.98 -10.93 -3.31
C MET A 166 -3.65 -11.54 -3.79
N ASP A 167 -3.67 -12.57 -4.64
CA ASP A 167 -2.46 -13.11 -5.27
C ASP A 167 -1.79 -12.04 -6.14
N ASN A 168 -0.45 -12.08 -6.20
CA ASN A 168 0.36 -11.17 -7.03
C ASN A 168 0.17 -9.67 -6.70
N ARG A 169 -0.23 -9.35 -5.46
CA ARG A 169 -0.37 -7.98 -4.96
C ARG A 169 0.70 -7.58 -3.94
N GLY A 170 1.84 -8.28 -3.93
CA GLY A 170 2.99 -7.93 -3.10
C GLY A 170 2.65 -7.98 -1.61
N LEU A 171 3.21 -7.04 -0.85
CA LEU A 171 3.02 -6.98 0.59
C LEU A 171 1.57 -6.63 0.96
N MET A 172 0.90 -5.82 0.14
CA MET A 172 -0.53 -5.52 0.30
C MET A 172 -1.39 -6.80 0.23
N GLY A 173 -1.07 -7.69 -0.71
CA GLY A 173 -1.76 -8.96 -0.86
C GLY A 173 -1.55 -9.89 0.33
N LEU A 174 -0.31 -9.99 0.81
CA LEU A 174 0.04 -10.78 2.01
C LEU A 174 -0.72 -10.26 3.23
N TYR A 175 -0.67 -8.95 3.47
CA TYR A 175 -1.35 -8.29 4.58
C TYR A 175 -2.86 -8.61 4.61
N PHE A 176 -3.56 -8.38 3.51
CA PHE A 176 -5.02 -8.60 3.51
C PHE A 176 -5.41 -10.08 3.58
N LYS A 177 -4.57 -11.00 3.10
CA LYS A 177 -4.77 -12.44 3.33
C LYS A 177 -4.64 -12.79 4.80
N GLU A 178 -3.64 -12.25 5.50
CA GLU A 178 -3.50 -12.44 6.95
C GLU A 178 -4.69 -11.85 7.72
N MET A 179 -5.26 -10.75 7.22
CA MET A 179 -6.50 -10.18 7.76
C MET A 179 -7.77 -10.96 7.40
N GLY A 180 -7.67 -12.05 6.62
CA GLY A 180 -8.78 -12.97 6.35
C GLY A 180 -9.87 -12.43 5.42
N VAL A 181 -9.54 -11.54 4.48
CA VAL A 181 -10.54 -10.99 3.53
C VAL A 181 -11.00 -12.01 2.47
N GLU A 182 -10.21 -13.05 2.22
CA GLU A 182 -10.53 -14.11 1.26
C GLU A 182 -11.26 -15.29 1.92
N GLN A 183 -12.08 -15.99 1.13
CA GLN A 183 -12.74 -17.24 1.54
C GLN A 183 -11.73 -18.30 2.01
N ALA A 184 -12.02 -18.94 3.15
CA ALA A 184 -11.25 -20.06 3.68
C ALA A 184 -11.35 -21.31 2.78
N GLN A 185 -10.40 -22.25 2.94
CA GLN A 185 -10.38 -23.54 2.22
C GLN A 185 -11.54 -24.45 2.61
#